data_AF-R4I960-F1
#
_entry.id   AF-R4I960-F1
#
_cell.length_a   1.000
_cell.length_b   1.000
_cell.length_c   1.000
_cell.angle_alpha   90.00
_cell.angle_beta   90.00
_cell.angle_gamma   90.00
#
_symmetry.space_group_name_H-M   'P 1'
#
loop_
_entity.id
_entity.type
_entity.pdbx_description
1 polymer ?
#
loop_
_entity_poly.entity_id
_entity_poly.type
_entity_poly.pdbx_seq_one_letter_code
_entity_poly.pdbx_strand_id
1 'polypeptide(L)'
;PGREAFPGDVFYLHSRLLERAAKRSDDTGAGSLTALPVIETQAGDVSAYIPTNVISITDGQICLETELFYRGIRPAINVGLSVSRVGSAAQLKTMKQVCGSLKLELAQYREVA
;
A
#
# COMPACT_ATOMS: atom_id res chain seq x y z
N PRO A 1 -3.56 28.93 1.75
CA PRO A 1 -2.79 27.88 1.04
C PRO A 1 -1.82 27.16 2.00
N GLY A 2 -1.90 25.83 2.08
CA GLY A 2 -1.05 24.99 2.94
C GLY A 2 0.21 24.48 2.23
N ARG A 3 0.77 23.37 2.71
CA ARG A 3 1.93 22.68 2.10
C ARG A 3 1.62 22.29 0.65
N GLU A 4 2.57 22.50 -0.26
CA GLU A 4 2.41 22.23 -1.71
C GLU A 4 1.17 22.91 -2.33
N ALA A 5 0.74 24.05 -1.80
CA ALA A 5 -0.44 24.82 -2.22
C ALA A 5 -1.80 24.12 -2.05
N PHE A 6 -1.85 22.94 -1.39
CA PHE A 6 -3.11 22.27 -1.09
C PHE A 6 -3.92 23.03 -0.01
N PRO A 7 -5.26 22.86 0.01
CA PRO A 7 -6.09 23.38 1.09
C PRO A 7 -5.84 22.57 2.38
N GLY A 8 -6.14 23.17 3.54
CA GLY A 8 -5.85 22.56 4.85
C GLY A 8 -6.67 21.30 5.15
N ASP A 9 -7.78 21.09 4.44
CA ASP A 9 -8.69 19.95 4.58
C ASP A 9 -8.43 18.83 3.55
N VAL A 10 -7.33 18.90 2.79
CA VAL A 10 -6.99 17.86 1.80
C VAL A 10 -6.84 16.47 2.42
N PHE A 11 -6.40 16.40 3.68
CA PHE A 11 -6.37 15.14 4.43
C PHE A 11 -7.78 14.59 4.67
N TYR A 12 -8.71 15.46 5.08
CA TYR A 12 -10.11 15.10 5.34
C TYR A 12 -10.81 14.58 4.08
N LEU A 13 -10.46 15.13 2.91
CA LEU A 13 -10.99 14.65 1.63
C LEU A 13 -10.70 13.17 1.40
N HIS A 14 -9.46 12.73 1.64
CA HIS A 14 -9.06 11.34 1.46
C HIS A 14 -9.57 10.45 2.59
N SER A 15 -9.48 10.90 3.84
CA SER A 15 -9.88 10.07 4.98
C SER A 15 -11.36 9.74 4.97
N ARG A 16 -12.25 10.73 4.77
CA ARG A 16 -13.70 10.49 4.71
C ARG A 16 -14.11 9.57 3.56
N LEU A 17 -13.30 9.49 2.50
CA LEU A 17 -13.55 8.62 1.37
C LEU A 17 -13.11 7.19 1.68
N LEU A 18 -11.86 7.01 2.12
CA LEU A 18 -11.25 5.69 2.33
C LEU A 18 -11.78 4.98 3.57
N GLU A 19 -12.11 5.70 4.64
CA GLU A 19 -12.70 5.13 5.87
C GLU A 19 -14.10 4.51 5.64
N ARG A 20 -14.72 4.75 4.48
CA ARG A 20 -15.97 4.07 4.09
C ARG A 20 -15.75 2.65 3.58
N ALA A 21 -14.52 2.32 3.19
CA ALA A 21 -14.15 0.98 2.73
C ALA A 21 -13.80 0.12 3.95
N ALA A 22 -14.74 -0.71 4.38
CA ALA A 22 -14.59 -1.55 5.55
C ALA A 22 -15.25 -2.92 5.36
N LYS A 23 -14.89 -3.88 6.21
CA LYS A 23 -15.64 -5.11 6.44
C LYS A 23 -16.64 -4.88 7.57
N ARG A 24 -17.92 -5.05 7.27
CA ARG A 24 -19.02 -4.93 8.24
C ARG A 24 -19.05 -6.13 9.19
N SER A 25 -19.64 -5.93 10.35
CA SER A 25 -19.92 -6.98 11.32
C SER A 25 -20.97 -7.96 10.82
N ASP A 26 -21.01 -9.15 11.43
CA ASP A 26 -22.01 -10.17 11.11
C ASP A 26 -23.44 -9.68 11.38
N ASP A 27 -23.65 -8.93 12.47
CA ASP A 27 -24.94 -8.30 12.82
C ASP A 27 -25.47 -7.33 11.75
N THR A 28 -24.57 -6.82 10.89
CA THR A 28 -24.90 -5.86 9.84
C THR A 28 -24.77 -6.42 8.43
N GLY A 29 -24.76 -7.76 8.31
CA GLY A 29 -24.78 -8.49 7.04
C GLY A 29 -23.41 -8.84 6.46
N ALA A 30 -22.33 -8.67 7.24
CA ALA A 30 -20.96 -9.13 6.93
C ALA A 30 -20.32 -8.66 5.60
N GLY A 31 -20.97 -7.74 4.87
CA GLY A 31 -20.51 -7.23 3.59
C GLY A 31 -19.19 -6.47 3.68
N SER A 32 -18.50 -6.32 2.55
CA SER A 32 -17.20 -5.66 2.49
C SER A 32 -17.07 -4.74 1.30
N LEU A 33 -16.37 -3.63 1.49
CA LEU A 33 -15.89 -2.77 0.43
C LEU A 33 -14.36 -2.66 0.53
N THR A 34 -13.64 -3.09 -0.50
CA THR A 34 -12.18 -3.00 -0.57
C THR A 34 -11.78 -1.81 -1.43
N ALA A 35 -11.01 -0.87 -0.89
CA ALA A 35 -10.47 0.27 -1.64
C ALA A 35 -9.06 -0.02 -2.15
N LEU A 36 -8.78 0.37 -3.40
CA LEU A 36 -7.46 0.32 -4.02
C LEU A 36 -7.12 1.72 -4.58
N PRO A 37 -6.75 2.69 -3.71
CA PRO A 37 -6.39 4.02 -4.16
C PRO A 37 -5.08 3.99 -4.95
N VAL A 38 -5.03 4.75 -6.05
CA VAL A 38 -3.83 4.92 -6.88
C VAL A 38 -3.32 6.33 -6.67
N ILE A 39 -2.06 6.45 -6.26
CA ILE A 39 -1.36 7.74 -6.08
C ILE A 39 -0.13 7.74 -6.97
N GLU A 40 -0.04 8.75 -7.82
CA GLU A 40 1.15 8.98 -8.63
C GLU A 40 2.19 9.72 -7.78
N THR A 41 3.40 9.16 -7.72
CA THR A 41 4.55 9.82 -7.09
C THR A 41 5.41 10.46 -8.16
N GLN A 42 5.86 11.70 -7.90
CA GLN A 42 6.77 12.40 -8.80
C GLN A 42 8.20 11.96 -8.51
N ALA A 43 8.91 11.48 -9.53
CA ALA A 43 10.27 10.94 -9.39
C ALA A 43 10.44 9.86 -8.30
N GLY A 44 9.36 9.14 -7.95
CA GLY A 44 9.39 8.13 -6.88
C GLY A 44 9.36 8.70 -5.46
N ASP A 45 9.10 10.00 -5.28
CA ASP A 45 9.03 10.61 -3.95
C ASP A 45 7.75 10.20 -3.20
N VAL A 46 7.90 9.25 -2.28
CA VAL A 46 6.84 8.80 -1.36
C VAL A 46 6.67 9.70 -0.14
N SER A 47 7.57 10.67 0.06
CA SER A 47 7.56 11.61 1.20
C SER A 47 6.81 12.92 0.91
N ALA A 48 6.36 13.09 -0.33
CA ALA A 48 5.50 14.20 -0.74
C ALA A 48 4.19 14.21 0.07
N TYR A 49 3.53 15.37 0.10
CA TYR A 49 2.42 15.61 1.03
C TYR A 49 1.23 14.67 0.82
N ILE A 50 0.79 14.48 -0.44
CA ILE A 50 -0.34 13.61 -0.76
C ILE A 50 -0.03 12.11 -0.54
N PRO A 51 1.10 11.56 -1.04
CA PRO A 51 1.48 10.17 -0.74
C PRO A 51 1.54 9.90 0.76
N THR A 52 2.18 10.77 1.55
CA THR A 52 2.29 10.60 3.00
C THR A 52 0.92 10.56 3.67
N ASN A 53 0.01 11.47 3.30
CA ASN A 53 -1.35 11.49 3.82
C ASN A 53 -2.08 10.18 3.52
N VAL A 54 -2.04 9.70 2.28
CA VAL A 54 -2.77 8.48 1.90
C VAL A 54 -2.16 7.24 2.56
N ILE A 55 -0.82 7.14 2.62
CA ILE A 55 -0.12 6.05 3.33
C ILE A 55 -0.54 5.98 4.81
N SER A 56 -0.77 7.14 5.44
CA SER A 56 -1.22 7.19 6.84
C SER A 56 -2.66 6.71 7.05
N ILE A 57 -3.50 6.73 6.00
CA ILE A 57 -4.91 6.32 6.06
C ILE A 57 -5.07 4.85 5.65
N THR A 58 -4.40 4.41 4.57
CA THR A 58 -4.55 3.07 4.01
C THR A 58 -3.84 2.01 4.84
N ASP A 59 -4.38 0.79 4.92
CA ASP A 59 -3.78 -0.36 5.64
C ASP A 59 -2.47 -0.91 5.07
N GLY A 60 -1.97 -0.34 3.99
CA GLY A 60 -0.73 -0.77 3.34
C GLY A 60 -0.58 -0.14 1.98
N GLN A 61 0.54 -0.43 1.32
CA GLN A 61 0.86 0.10 0.01
C GLN A 61 1.58 -0.93 -0.85
N ILE A 62 1.36 -0.80 -2.16
CA ILE A 62 2.14 -1.49 -3.20
C ILE A 62 2.92 -0.40 -3.94
N CYS A 63 4.22 -0.31 -3.67
CA CYS A 63 5.08 0.67 -4.31
C CYS A 63 5.61 0.09 -5.64
N LEU A 64 5.32 0.78 -6.74
CA LEU A 64 5.82 0.44 -8.06
C LEU A 64 7.03 1.32 -8.39
N GLU A 65 8.14 0.70 -8.77
CA GLU A 65 9.37 1.42 -9.10
C GLU A 65 9.66 1.44 -10.60
N THR A 66 9.97 2.64 -11.09
CA THR A 66 10.33 2.89 -12.47
C THR A 66 11.59 2.11 -12.89
N GLU A 67 12.58 1.99 -12.00
CA GLU A 67 13.81 1.24 -12.28
C GLU A 67 13.55 -0.26 -12.48
N LEU A 68 12.74 -0.89 -11.61
CA LEU A 68 12.35 -2.30 -11.75
C LEU A 68 11.57 -2.52 -13.06
N PHE A 69 10.71 -1.58 -13.43
CA PHE A 69 9.96 -1.65 -14.68
C PHE A 69 10.88 -1.60 -15.92
N TYR A 70 11.88 -0.71 -15.94
CA TYR A 70 12.84 -0.62 -17.03
C TYR A 70 13.82 -1.80 -17.08
N ARG A 71 14.09 -2.46 -15.94
CA ARG A 71 14.81 -3.74 -15.88
C ARG A 71 13.98 -4.94 -16.38
N GLY A 72 12.74 -4.73 -16.79
CA GLY A 72 11.85 -5.77 -17.33
C GLY A 72 11.06 -6.55 -16.27
N ILE A 73 11.19 -6.23 -14.99
CA ILE A 73 10.43 -6.88 -13.91
C ILE A 73 9.00 -6.35 -13.90
N ARG A 74 8.02 -7.23 -14.14
CA ARG A 74 6.59 -6.88 -14.20
C ARG A 74 5.78 -7.94 -13.44
N PRO A 75 5.00 -7.56 -12.40
CA PRO A 75 4.79 -6.20 -11.91
C PRO A 75 6.01 -5.65 -11.15
N ALA A 76 6.29 -4.36 -11.31
CA ALA A 76 7.49 -3.68 -10.82
C ALA A 76 7.43 -3.34 -9.32
N ILE A 77 7.10 -4.33 -8.48
CA ILE A 77 6.84 -4.14 -7.05
C ILE A 77 8.15 -4.03 -6.26
N ASN A 78 8.32 -2.95 -5.51
CA ASN A 78 9.36 -2.87 -4.50
C ASN A 78 8.93 -3.61 -3.23
N VAL A 79 9.56 -4.76 -2.95
CA VAL A 79 9.24 -5.63 -1.81
C VAL A 79 9.61 -5.02 -0.44
N GLY A 80 10.59 -4.12 -0.41
CA GLY A 80 11.04 -3.44 0.81
C GLY A 80 10.10 -2.31 1.24
N LEU A 81 9.62 -1.51 0.29
CA LEU A 81 8.70 -0.39 0.54
C LEU A 81 7.23 -0.83 0.61
N SER A 82 6.87 -1.93 -0.06
CA SER A 82 5.50 -2.45 -0.05
C SER A 82 5.19 -3.21 1.23
N VAL A 83 4.04 -2.91 1.82
CA VAL A 83 3.59 -3.51 3.08
C VAL A 83 2.08 -3.68 3.09
N SER A 84 1.60 -4.69 3.81
CA SER A 84 0.22 -4.84 4.23
C SER A 84 0.20 -5.00 5.75
N ARG A 85 -0.47 -4.10 6.47
CA ARG A 85 -0.56 -4.13 7.93
C ARG A 85 -1.47 -5.26 8.42
N VAL A 86 -2.47 -5.64 7.64
CA VAL A 86 -3.31 -6.85 7.89
C VAL A 86 -2.47 -8.12 7.72
N GLY A 87 -1.52 -8.10 6.78
CA GLY A 87 -0.49 -9.13 6.62
C GLY A 87 -1.07 -10.54 6.41
N SER A 88 -0.51 -11.51 7.14
CA SER A 88 -0.85 -12.93 6.95
C SER A 88 -2.25 -13.33 7.43
N ALA A 89 -2.97 -12.45 8.14
CA ALA A 89 -4.33 -12.73 8.61
C ALA A 89 -5.34 -12.78 7.45
N ALA A 90 -5.07 -12.08 6.35
CA ALA A 90 -5.90 -12.08 5.15
C ALA A 90 -5.52 -13.18 4.14
N GLN A 91 -4.47 -13.96 4.40
CA GLN A 91 -3.98 -14.96 3.46
C GLN A 91 -4.65 -16.33 3.65
N LEU A 92 -4.85 -17.05 2.54
CA LEU A 92 -5.21 -18.46 2.60
C LEU A 92 -4.11 -19.27 3.29
N LYS A 93 -4.51 -20.30 4.04
CA LYS A 93 -3.60 -21.17 4.82
C LYS A 93 -2.45 -21.73 3.96
N THR A 94 -2.76 -22.18 2.74
CA THR A 94 -1.78 -22.71 1.79
C THR A 94 -0.77 -21.64 1.36
N MET A 95 -1.23 -20.42 1.06
CA MET A 95 -0.34 -19.33 0.64
C MET A 95 0.61 -18.93 1.78
N LYS A 96 0.10 -18.90 3.02
CA LYS A 96 0.92 -18.59 4.20
C LYS A 96 2.05 -19.61 4.42
N GLN A 97 1.80 -20.89 4.15
CA GLN A 97 2.81 -21.94 4.26
C GLN A 97 3.93 -21.80 3.23
N VAL A 98 3.58 -21.43 1.99
CA VAL A 98 4.55 -21.36 0.88
C VAL A 98 5.32 -20.03 0.88
N CYS A 99 4.68 -18.92 1.25
CA CYS A 99 5.28 -17.59 1.15
C CYS A 99 5.93 -17.08 2.45
N GLY A 100 5.95 -17.88 3.52
CA GLY A 100 6.42 -17.45 4.84
C GLY A 100 7.87 -16.96 4.87
N SER A 101 8.78 -17.64 4.16
CA SER A 101 10.20 -17.25 4.07
C SER A 101 10.51 -16.34 2.89
N LEU A 102 9.66 -16.32 1.86
CA LEU A 102 9.91 -15.67 0.59
C LEU A 102 10.22 -14.17 0.71
N LYS A 103 9.52 -13.43 1.57
CA LYS A 103 9.79 -11.99 1.77
C LYS A 103 11.18 -11.76 2.35
N LEU A 104 11.61 -12.61 3.29
CA LEU A 104 12.90 -12.51 3.94
C LEU A 104 14.04 -12.87 2.97
N GLU A 105 13.85 -13.92 2.19
CA GLU A 105 14.80 -14.32 1.14
C GLU A 105 14.97 -13.23 0.08
N LEU A 106 13.87 -12.60 -0.36
CA LEU A 106 13.91 -11.48 -1.32
C LEU A 106 14.54 -10.22 -0.73
N ALA A 107 14.37 -9.96 0.57
CA ALA A 107 15.04 -8.85 1.25
C ALA A 107 16.55 -9.09 1.32
N GLN A 108 16.98 -10.29 1.71
CA GLN A 108 18.39 -10.69 1.76
C GLN A 108 19.05 -10.61 0.38
N TYR A 109 18.36 -11.10 -0.67
CA TYR A 109 18.88 -11.01 -2.03
C TYR A 109 19.18 -9.57 -2.46
N ARG A 110 18.35 -8.61 -2.06
CA ARG A 110 18.53 -7.18 -2.38
C ARG A 110 19.62 -6.49 -1.55
N GLU A 111 19.95 -6.98 -0.36
CA GLU A 111 21.05 -6.44 0.44
C GLU A 111 22.42 -6.93 -0.05
N VAL A 112 22.47 -8.11 -0.67
CA VAL A 112 23.71 -8.75 -1.12
C VAL A 112 24.05 -8.42 -2.59
N ALA A 113 23.06 -8.03 -3.39
CA ALA A 113 23.20 -7.65 -4.80
C ALA A 113 23.43 -6.14 -4.97
#